data_AF-D6ZYE4-F1
#
_entry.id   AF-D6ZYE4-F1
#
_cell.length_a   1.000
_cell.length_b   1.000
_cell.length_c   1.000
_cell.angle_alpha   90.00
_cell.angle_beta   90.00
_cell.angle_gamma   90.00
#
_symmetry.space_group_name_H-M   'P 1'
#
loop_
_entity.id
_entity.type
_entity.pdbx_description
1 polymer ?
#
loop_
_entity_poly.entity_id
_entity_poly.type
_entity_poly.pdbx_seq_one_letter_code
_entity_poly.pdbx_strand_id
1 'polypeptide(L)' 'MNDLNTMPEISRELERFVARRLVEFDQEAWKELSVQKRKECIQAARRALKAERNFFARQAKLATPVAAE' A
#
# COMPACT_ATOMS: atom_id res chain seq x y z
N MET A 1 -6.97 -21.05 9.65
CA MET A 1 -8.06 -20.53 8.80
C MET A 1 -7.58 -19.20 8.25
N ASN A 2 -7.25 -19.13 6.95
CA ASN A 2 -6.87 -17.88 6.31
C ASN A 2 -8.17 -17.15 5.95
N ASP A 3 -8.42 -16.04 6.64
CA ASP A 3 -9.49 -15.10 6.33
C ASP A 3 -9.18 -14.42 4.99
N LEU A 4 -9.57 -15.06 3.88
CA LEU A 4 -9.35 -14.59 2.50
C LEU A 4 -10.03 -13.24 2.19
N ASN A 5 -10.86 -12.72 3.10
CA ASN A 5 -11.55 -11.42 2.95
C ASN A 5 -10.88 -10.26 3.71
N THR A 6 -9.88 -10.54 4.54
CA THR A 6 -9.18 -9.48 5.26
C THR A 6 -7.97 -9.08 4.45
N MET A 7 -8.04 -7.91 3.79
CA MET A 7 -6.87 -7.40 3.08
C MET A 7 -5.65 -7.36 4.01
N PRO A 8 -4.48 -7.83 3.54
CA PRO A 8 -3.30 -7.94 4.38
C PRO A 8 -2.92 -6.59 4.97
N GLU A 9 -2.43 -6.60 6.21
CA GLU A 9 -1.95 -5.39 6.86
C GLU A 9 -0.78 -4.79 6.07
N ILE A 10 -0.77 -3.45 5.96
CA ILE A 10 0.33 -2.73 5.30
C ILE A 10 1.53 -2.77 6.23
N SER A 11 2.48 -3.66 5.94
CA SER A 11 3.73 -3.76 6.69
C SER A 11 4.72 -2.65 6.31
N ARG A 12 5.63 -2.31 7.25
CA ARG A 12 6.70 -1.33 6.98
C ARG A 12 7.61 -1.75 5.81
N GLU A 13 7.79 -3.04 5.59
CA GLU A 13 8.58 -3.57 4.48
C GLU A 13 7.88 -3.34 3.14
N LEU A 14 6.56 -3.55 3.09
CA LEU A 14 5.74 -3.27 1.91
C LEU A 14 5.75 -1.78 1.57
N GLU A 15 5.60 -0.90 2.57
CA GLU A 15 5.70 0.55 2.37
C GLU A 15 7.04 0.95 1.72
N ARG A 16 8.15 0.38 2.21
CA ARG A 16 9.50 0.65 1.67
C ARG A 16 9.69 0.06 0.27
N PHE A 17 9.13 -1.11 0.00
CA PHE A 17 9.17 -1.72 -1.32
C PHE A 17 8.42 -0.85 -2.34
N VAL A 18 7.18 -0.47 -2.04
CA VAL A 18 6.37 0.40 -2.90
C VAL A 18 6.99 1.78 -3.05
N ALA A 19 7.57 2.35 -1.98
CA ALA A 19 8.27 3.63 -2.06
C ALA A 19 9.48 3.59 -3.00
N ARG A 20 10.25 2.49 -3.01
CA ARG A 20 11.35 2.31 -3.98
C ARG A 20 10.82 2.20 -5.40
N ARG A 21 9.71 1.47 -5.60
CA ARG A 21 9.17 1.20 -6.94
C ARG A 21 8.45 2.40 -7.56
N LEU A 22 7.75 3.20 -6.76
CA LEU A 22 7.07 4.42 -7.22
C LEU A 22 8.03 5.49 -7.75
N VAL A 23 9.30 5.41 -7.38
CA VAL A 23 10.32 6.40 -7.78
C VAL A 23 11.39 5.74 -8.66
N GLU A 24 11.13 4.53 -9.14
CA GLU A 24 11.99 3.74 -10.03
C GLU A 24 13.46 3.68 -9.60
N PHE A 25 13.74 3.81 -8.30
CA PHE A 25 15.10 3.84 -7.81
C PHE A 25 15.66 2.42 -7.71
N ASP A 26 16.86 2.26 -8.26
CA ASP A 26 17.83 1.25 -7.88
C ASP A 26 18.05 1.26 -6.34
N GLN A 27 18.38 0.10 -5.77
CA GLN A 27 18.74 -0.02 -4.36
C GLN A 27 19.91 0.87 -3.93
N GLU A 28 20.88 1.13 -4.81
CA GLU A 28 22.00 2.07 -4.64
C GLU A 28 21.49 3.52 -4.67
N ALA A 29 20.71 3.89 -5.68
CA ALA A 29 20.12 5.23 -5.77
C ALA A 29 19.28 5.58 -4.54
N TRP A 30 18.55 4.60 -3.98
CA TRP A 30 17.82 4.78 -2.73
C TRP A 30 18.73 5.11 -1.53
N LYS A 31 19.92 4.50 -1.45
CA LYS A 31 20.92 4.73 -0.40
C LYS A 31 21.61 6.09 -0.53
N GLU A 32 21.55 6.72 -1.70
CA GLU A 32 22.08 8.07 -1.92
C GLU A 32 21.06 9.17 -1.64
N LEU A 33 19.76 8.84 -1.58
CA LEU A 33 18.72 9.80 -1.22
C LEU A 33 18.93 10.38 0.18
N SER A 34 18.66 11.67 0.32
CA SER A 34 18.57 12.32 1.62
C SER A 34 17.46 11.68 2.48
N VAL A 35 17.65 11.72 3.80
CA VAL A 35 16.66 11.20 4.77
C VAL A 35 15.29 11.85 4.56
N GLN A 36 15.26 13.14 4.24
CA GLN A 36 14.03 13.87 3.96
C GLN A 36 13.32 13.32 2.71
N LYS A 37 14.07 13.09 1.61
CA LYS A 37 13.50 12.57 0.39
C LYS A 37 12.95 11.15 0.56
N ARG A 38 13.67 10.30 1.30
CA ARG A 38 13.18 8.96 1.66
C ARG A 38 11.86 9.00 2.43
N LYS A 39 11.73 9.94 3.39
CA LYS A 39 10.48 10.13 4.15
C LYS A 39 9.31 10.52 3.23
N GLU A 40 9.53 11.44 2.30
CA GLU A 40 8.52 11.85 1.31
C GLU A 40 8.06 10.66 0.47
N CYS A 41 9.00 9.85 -0.05
CA CYS A 41 8.69 8.66 -0.84
C CYS A 41 7.88 7.63 -0.04
N ILE A 42 8.26 7.39 1.23
CA ILE A 42 7.51 6.48 2.12
C ILE A 42 6.10 7.02 2.39
N GLN A 43 5.94 8.32 2.60
CA GLN A 43 4.61 8.93 2.79
C GLN A 43 3.75 8.85 1.53
N ALA A 44 4.33 9.00 0.34
CA ALA A 44 3.63 8.80 -0.92
C ALA A 44 3.17 7.33 -1.07
N ALA A 45 4.06 6.37 -0.78
CA ALA A 45 3.73 4.94 -0.81
C ALA A 45 2.61 4.56 0.16
N ARG A 46 2.64 5.09 1.39
CA ARG A 46 1.56 4.93 2.36
C ARG A 46 0.21 5.43 1.84
N ARG A 47 0.20 6.61 1.22
CA ARG A 47 -1.03 7.18 0.65
C ARG A 47 -1.59 6.33 -0.47
N ALA A 48 -0.73 5.86 -1.38
CA ALA A 48 -1.11 4.95 -2.46
C ALA A 48 -1.69 3.63 -1.92
N LEU A 49 -0.95 2.95 -1.03
CA LEU A 49 -1.40 1.69 -0.43
C LEU A 49 -2.73 1.82 0.33
N LYS A 50 -2.92 2.94 1.05
CA LYS A 50 -4.19 3.21 1.74
C LYS A 50 -5.34 3.47 0.77
N ALA A 51 -5.09 4.18 -0.33
CA ALA A 51 -6.09 4.44 -1.36
C ALA A 51 -6.55 3.13 -2.01
N GLU A 52 -5.60 2.27 -2.42
CA GLU A 52 -5.88 0.94 -2.98
C GLU A 52 -6.67 0.08 -1.98
N ARG A 53 -6.23 0.02 -0.72
CA ARG A 53 -6.95 -0.73 0.31
C ARG A 53 -8.36 -0.19 0.54
N ASN A 54 -8.58 1.11 0.46
CA ASN A 54 -9.93 1.66 0.56
C ASN A 54 -10.78 1.33 -0.68
N PHE A 55 -10.17 1.33 -1.87
CA PHE A 55 -10.83 0.96 -3.12
C PHE A 55 -11.28 -0.50 -3.11
N PHE A 56 -10.38 -1.43 -2.80
CA PHE A 56 -10.71 -2.85 -2.69
C PHE A 56 -11.70 -3.14 -1.55
N ALA A 57 -11.61 -2.42 -0.42
CA ALA A 57 -12.59 -2.57 0.67
C ALA A 57 -13.98 -2.09 0.25
N ARG A 58 -14.07 -1.04 -0.57
CA ARG A 58 -15.35 -0.59 -1.18
C ARG A 58 -15.87 -1.60 -2.20
N GLN A 59 -15.00 -2.14 -3.05
CA GLN A 59 -15.39 -3.19 -4.00
C GLN A 59 -15.87 -4.46 -3.30
N ALA A 60 -15.20 -4.91 -2.24
CA ALA A 60 -15.61 -6.06 -1.44
C ALA A 60 -17.01 -5.84 -0.83
N LYS A 61 -17.30 -4.64 -0.33
CA LYS A 61 -18.64 -4.27 0.19
C LYS A 61 -19.72 -4.28 -0.90
N LEU A 62 -19.38 -3.85 -2.13
CA LEU A 62 -20.28 -3.87 -3.28
C LEU A 62 -20.48 -5.28 -3.86
N ALA A 63 -19.49 -6.16 -3.71
CA ALA A 63 -19.52 -7.54 -4.18
C ALA A 63 -20.27 -8.49 -3.23
N THR A 64 -20.48 -8.11 -1.96
CA THR A 64 -21.48 -8.75 -1.11
C THR A 64 -22.87 -8.40 -1.66
N PRO A 65 -23.65 -9.37 -2.20
CA PRO A 65 -25.06 -9.12 -2.44
C PRO A 65 -25.68 -8.75 -1.09
N VAL A 66 -26.49 -7.69 -1.08
CA VAL A 66 -27.42 -7.42 0.02
C VAL A 66 -28.25 -8.69 0.18
N ALA A 67 -27.87 -9.52 1.16
CA ALA A 67 -28.70 -10.62 1.60
C ALA A 67 -29.96 -9.97 2.18
N ALA A 68 -31.02 -10.04 1.38
CA ALA A 68 -32.43 -10.00 1.72
C ALA A 68 -32.82 -9.34 3.06
N GLU A 69 -33.54 -8.23 2.94
CA GLU A 69 -34.75 -8.02 3.75
C GLU A 69 -35.95 -7.91 2.79
#